data_AF-A0A4Q0QHV3-F1
#
_entry.id   AF-A0A4Q0QHV3-F1
#
_cell.length_a   1.000
_cell.length_b   1.000
_cell.length_c   1.000
_cell.angle_alpha   90.00
_cell.angle_beta   90.00
_cell.angle_gamma   90.00
#
_symmetry.space_group_name_H-M   'P 1'
#
loop_
_entity.id
_entity.type
_entity.pdbx_description
1 polymer ?
#
loop_
_entity_poly.entity_id
_entity_poly.type
_entity_poly.pdbx_seq_one_letter_code
_entity_poly.pdbx_strand_id
1 'polypeptide(L)'
;MIMLRKTLIGAAAMVAFAAGLSWNGAPRIDESGFLSEAQARVGRPLTPMSYAGVARRTTRRAVAVGAAAGAAGAYYAPSCAQVVDAYGRVVTRC
;
A
#
# COMPACT_ATOMS: atom_id res chain seq x y z
N MET A 1 10.33 17.99 -61.94
CA MET A 1 9.83 16.91 -61.04
C MET A 1 10.02 17.20 -59.55
N ILE A 2 11.13 17.80 -59.11
CA ILE A 2 11.39 18.10 -57.68
C ILE A 2 10.39 19.11 -57.09
N MET A 3 10.01 20.14 -57.86
CA MET A 3 9.03 21.15 -57.42
C MET A 3 7.63 20.57 -57.24
N LEU A 4 7.21 19.68 -58.15
CA LEU A 4 5.91 18.98 -58.09
C LEU A 4 5.83 18.02 -56.90
N ARG A 5 6.93 17.34 -56.53
CA ARG A 5 6.96 16.47 -55.35
C ARG A 5 6.86 17.27 -54.05
N LYS A 6 7.55 18.42 -53.97
CA LYS A 6 7.48 19.32 -52.80
C LYS A 6 6.07 19.89 -52.60
N THR A 7 5.39 20.29 -53.69
CA THR A 7 4.02 20.80 -53.58
C THR A 7 3.04 19.71 -53.17
N LEU A 8 3.19 18.48 -53.68
CA LEU A 8 2.35 17.34 -53.28
C LEU A 8 2.54 16.95 -51.80
N ILE A 9 3.79 16.93 -51.30
CA ILE A 9 4.07 16.63 -49.89
C ILE A 9 3.49 17.73 -48.98
N GLY A 10 3.66 19.00 -49.36
CA GLY A 10 3.10 20.12 -48.60
C GLY A 10 1.58 20.09 -48.54
N ALA A 11 0.92 19.80 -49.68
CA ALA A 11 -0.53 19.66 -49.74
C ALA A 11 -1.04 18.49 -48.88
N ALA A 12 -0.37 17.33 -48.95
CA ALA A 12 -0.73 16.17 -48.14
C ALA A 12 -0.57 16.44 -46.63
N ALA A 13 0.49 17.15 -46.22
CA ALA A 13 0.70 17.53 -44.82
C ALA A 13 -0.39 18.48 -44.31
N MET A 14 -0.78 19.47 -45.10
CA MET A 14 -1.85 20.41 -44.75
C MET A 14 -3.21 19.70 -44.63
N VAL A 15 -3.51 18.76 -45.52
CA VAL A 15 -4.75 17.96 -45.47
C VAL A 15 -4.77 17.05 -44.24
N ALA A 16 -3.66 16.37 -43.93
CA ALA A 16 -3.56 15.51 -42.75
C ALA A 16 -3.71 16.31 -41.44
N PHE A 17 -3.13 17.51 -41.38
CA PHE A 17 -3.24 18.38 -40.22
C PHE A 17 -4.68 18.90 -40.02
N ALA A 18 -5.33 19.35 -41.09
CA ALA A 18 -6.73 19.78 -41.05
C ALA A 18 -7.67 18.63 -40.66
N ALA A 19 -7.43 17.43 -41.19
CA ALA A 19 -8.18 16.22 -40.83
C ALA A 19 -8.03 15.88 -39.34
N GLY A 20 -6.80 15.95 -38.81
CA GLY A 20 -6.52 15.76 -37.39
C GLY A 20 -7.22 16.78 -36.49
N LEU A 21 -7.24 18.06 -36.88
CA LEU A 21 -7.96 19.11 -36.14
C LEU A 21 -9.49 18.93 -36.19
N SER A 22 -10.04 18.43 -37.29
CA SER A 22 -11.48 18.19 -37.44
C SER A 22 -11.97 16.92 -36.75
N TRP A 23 -11.04 16.07 -36.28
CA TRP A 23 -11.35 14.81 -35.64
C TRP A 23 -11.99 15.05 -34.26
N ASN A 24 -13.31 14.88 -34.19
CA ASN A 24 -14.10 14.95 -32.95
C ASN A 24 -14.40 13.55 -32.36
N GLY A 25 -13.86 12.48 -32.94
CA GLY A 25 -14.04 11.14 -32.42
C GLY A 25 -13.23 10.95 -31.13
N ALA A 26 -13.86 10.42 -30.08
CA ALA A 26 -13.10 9.87 -28.96
C ALA A 26 -12.16 8.79 -29.51
N PRO A 27 -10.87 8.77 -29.11
CA PRO A 27 -10.00 7.68 -29.49
C PRO A 27 -10.65 6.40 -28.95
N ARG A 28 -11.08 5.52 -29.84
CA ARG A 28 -11.48 4.16 -29.49
C ARG A 28 -10.18 3.41 -29.23
N ILE A 29 -9.56 3.77 -28.12
CA ILE A 29 -8.56 2.93 -27.48
C ILE A 29 -9.41 1.76 -27.00
N ASP A 30 -9.49 0.72 -27.82
CA ASP A 30 -9.95 -0.58 -27.30
C ASP A 30 -9.16 -0.79 -26.02
N GLU A 31 -9.83 -1.12 -24.92
CA GLU A 31 -9.25 -1.30 -23.58
C GLU A 31 -8.21 -2.43 -23.49
N SER A 32 -7.72 -2.90 -24.64
CA SER A 32 -6.52 -3.72 -24.82
C SER A 32 -5.25 -2.89 -25.04
N GLY A 33 -5.31 -1.56 -24.90
CA GLY A 33 -4.14 -0.70 -24.83
C GLY A 33 -3.13 -1.24 -23.82
N PHE A 34 -1.84 -1.11 -24.13
CA PHE A 34 -0.64 -1.66 -23.48
C PHE A 34 -0.48 -1.41 -21.95
N LEU A 35 -1.51 -0.94 -21.26
CA LEU A 35 -1.58 -0.74 -19.83
C LEU A 35 -2.68 -1.65 -19.27
N SER A 36 -2.29 -2.71 -18.57
CA SER A 36 -3.21 -3.53 -17.80
C SER A 36 -4.04 -2.63 -16.88
N GLU A 37 -5.37 -2.73 -16.96
CA GLU A 37 -6.26 -2.21 -15.93
C GLU A 37 -5.76 -2.69 -14.56
N ALA A 38 -5.31 -1.76 -13.72
CA ALA A 38 -4.95 -2.08 -12.35
C ALA A 38 -6.24 -2.20 -11.53
N GLN A 39 -6.91 -3.35 -11.66
CA GLN A 39 -8.05 -3.75 -10.83
C GLN A 39 -7.58 -3.84 -9.37
N ALA A 40 -7.57 -2.70 -8.67
CA ALA A 40 -7.26 -2.60 -7.25
C ALA A 40 -8.43 -3.16 -6.43
N ARG A 41 -8.55 -4.49 -6.45
CA ARG A 41 -9.60 -5.19 -5.70
C ARG A 41 -9.38 -4.96 -4.21
N VAL A 42 -10.30 -4.23 -3.59
CA VAL A 42 -10.38 -4.04 -2.13
C VAL A 42 -10.44 -5.43 -1.49
N GLY A 43 -9.59 -5.68 -0.48
CA GLY A 43 -9.54 -6.95 0.24
C GLY A 43 -8.39 -7.90 -0.12
N ARG A 44 -7.67 -7.71 -1.24
CA ARG A 44 -6.44 -8.49 -1.51
C ARG A 44 -5.45 -8.29 -0.34
N PRO A 45 -4.80 -9.33 0.23
CA PRO A 45 -3.97 -9.20 1.44
C PRO A 45 -2.86 -8.13 1.39
N LEU A 46 -2.46 -7.69 0.19
CA LEU A 46 -1.45 -6.64 -0.03
C LEU A 46 -2.03 -5.24 -0.32
N THR A 47 -3.36 -5.06 -0.34
CA THR A 47 -3.96 -3.72 -0.47
C THR A 47 -4.12 -3.06 0.90
N PRO A 48 -4.06 -1.71 0.99
CA PRO A 48 -4.19 -0.99 2.26
C PRO A 48 -5.47 -1.34 3.04
N MET A 49 -6.55 -1.61 2.30
CA MET A 49 -7.92 -1.82 2.78
C MET A 49 -8.28 -3.33 2.87
N SER A 50 -7.35 -4.17 3.33
CA SER A 50 -7.58 -5.60 3.56
C SER A 50 -7.72 -5.93 5.05
N TYR A 51 -8.88 -6.49 5.44
CA TYR A 51 -9.14 -6.94 6.82
C TYR A 51 -8.11 -7.96 7.33
N ALA A 52 -7.67 -8.89 6.46
CA ALA A 52 -6.61 -9.84 6.82
C ALA A 52 -5.27 -9.13 7.10
N GLY A 53 -4.96 -8.07 6.35
CA GLY A 53 -3.80 -7.23 6.58
C GLY A 53 -3.89 -6.38 7.86
N VAL A 54 -5.09 -5.90 8.20
CA VAL A 54 -5.37 -5.18 9.45
C VAL A 54 -5.16 -6.10 10.65
N ALA A 55 -5.76 -7.29 10.65
CA ALA A 55 -5.61 -8.26 11.74
C ALA A 55 -4.13 -8.60 12.02
N ARG A 56 -3.33 -8.85 10.98
CA ARG A 56 -1.89 -9.11 11.15
C ARG A 56 -1.13 -7.90 11.70
N ARG A 57 -1.51 -6.67 11.32
CA ARG A 57 -0.89 -5.43 11.81
C ARG A 57 -1.28 -5.14 13.26
N THR A 58 -2.53 -5.36 13.64
CA THR A 58 -3.01 -5.17 15.01
C THR A 58 -2.34 -6.17 15.95
N THR A 59 -2.26 -7.46 15.58
CA THR A 59 -1.53 -8.45 16.38
C THR A 59 -0.06 -8.07 16.54
N ARG A 60 0.64 -7.69 15.46
CA ARG A 60 2.05 -7.26 15.57
C ARG A 60 2.24 -6.05 16.49
N ARG A 61 1.37 -5.04 16.40
CA ARG A 61 1.41 -3.88 17.29
C ARG A 61 1.12 -4.25 18.73
N ALA A 62 0.09 -5.06 18.96
CA ALA A 62 -0.29 -5.51 20.30
C ALA A 62 0.83 -6.33 20.96
N VAL A 63 1.48 -7.23 20.22
CA VAL A 63 2.62 -8.01 20.73
C VAL A 63 3.82 -7.10 21.03
N ALA A 64 4.16 -6.16 20.15
CA ALA A 64 5.28 -5.25 20.39
C ALA A 64 5.04 -4.34 21.62
N VAL A 65 3.84 -3.76 21.72
CA VAL A 65 3.46 -2.92 22.87
C VAL A 65 3.37 -3.75 24.15
N GLY A 66 2.77 -4.93 24.10
CA GLY A 66 2.67 -5.84 25.24
C GLY A 66 4.03 -6.32 25.74
N ALA A 67 4.96 -6.62 24.83
CA ALA A 67 6.33 -6.99 25.19
C ALA A 67 7.08 -5.83 25.85
N ALA A 68 6.96 -4.60 25.31
CA ALA A 68 7.56 -3.42 25.90
C ALA A 68 6.97 -3.10 27.29
N ALA A 69 5.65 -3.23 27.45
CA ALA A 69 4.97 -3.04 28.72
C ALA A 69 5.35 -4.12 29.75
N GLY A 70 5.46 -5.38 29.34
CA GLY A 70 5.91 -6.48 30.19
C GLY A 70 7.37 -6.29 30.65
N ALA A 71 8.24 -5.85 29.74
CA ALA A 71 9.61 -5.50 30.09
C ALA A 71 9.66 -4.34 31.10
N ALA A 72 8.94 -3.24 30.84
CA ALA A 72 8.83 -2.13 31.78
C ALA A 72 8.27 -2.56 33.14
N GLY A 73 7.23 -3.39 33.15
CA GLY A 73 6.66 -3.97 34.37
C GLY A 73 7.68 -4.78 35.17
N ALA A 74 8.57 -5.54 34.50
CA ALA A 74 9.65 -6.27 35.17
C ALA A 74 10.74 -5.34 35.71
N TYR A 75 11.08 -4.25 35.00
CA TYR A 75 12.07 -3.27 35.47
C TYR A 75 11.58 -2.46 36.68
N TYR A 76 10.29 -2.11 36.72
CA TYR A 76 9.68 -1.34 37.80
C TYR A 76 8.97 -2.20 38.85
N ALA A 77 8.99 -3.53 38.71
CA ALA A 77 8.36 -4.42 39.67
C ALA A 77 9.01 -4.22 41.05
N PRO A 78 8.21 -4.08 42.12
CA PRO A 78 8.76 -4.06 43.47
C PRO A 78 9.50 -5.39 43.72
N SER A 79 10.72 -5.31 44.26
CA SER A 79 11.56 -6.48 44.57
C SER A 79 11.01 -7.35 45.71
N CYS A 80 9.87 -6.98 46.27
CA CYS A 80 9.25 -7.66 47.40
C CYS A 80 8.45 -8.87 46.91
N ALA A 81 8.88 -10.08 47.29
CA ALA A 81 8.16 -11.32 47.02
C ALA A 81 7.51 -11.87 48.30
N GLN A 82 6.37 -12.54 48.14
CA GLN A 82 5.79 -13.31 49.24
C GLN A 82 6.49 -14.67 49.32
N VAL A 83 7.13 -14.94 50.46
CA VAL A 83 7.87 -16.19 50.70
C VAL A 83 7.27 -16.87 51.91
N VAL A 84 7.17 -18.21 51.86
CA VAL A 84 6.71 -19.03 52.99
C VAL A 84 7.94 -19.42 53.80
N ASP A 85 7.93 -19.14 55.11
CA ASP A 85 9.00 -19.56 56.00
C ASP A 85 8.89 -21.04 56.39
N ALA A 86 9.90 -21.57 57.09
CA ALA A 86 9.91 -22.96 57.54
C ALA A 86 8.78 -23.30 58.54
N TYR A 87 8.10 -22.28 59.08
CA TYR A 87 6.99 -22.41 60.02
C TYR A 87 5.62 -22.23 59.35
N GLY A 88 5.59 -22.07 58.03
CA GLY A 88 4.36 -21.93 57.25
C GLY A 88 3.74 -20.53 57.27
N ARG A 89 4.43 -19.50 57.79
CA ARG A 89 3.96 -18.12 57.74
C ARG A 89 4.32 -17.50 56.39
N VAL A 90 3.37 -16.79 55.79
CA VAL A 90 3.61 -15.99 54.60
C VAL A 90 4.15 -14.63 55.01
N VAL A 91 5.38 -14.32 54.63
CA VAL A 91 6.04 -13.05 54.91
C VAL A 91 6.42 -12.34 53.61
N THR A 92 6.18 -11.03 53.54
CA THR A 92 6.70 -10.17 52.47
C THR A 92 8.16 -9.90 52.71
N ARG A 93 9.03 -10.40 51.83
CA ARG A 93 10.46 -10.12 51.84
C ARG A 93 10.80 -9.20 50.67
N CYS A 94 11.20 -7.98 51.03
CA CYS A 94 12.02 -7.09 50.21
C CYS A 94 13.49 -7.31 50.62
#